data_AF-A0A2V6F0Y9-F1
#
_entry.id   AF-A0A2V6F0Y9-F1
#
_cell.length_a   1.000
_cell.length_b   1.000
_cell.length_c   1.000
_cell.angle_alpha   90.00
_cell.angle_beta   90.00
_cell.angle_gamma   90.00
#
_symmetry.space_group_name_H-M   'P 1'
#
loop_
_entity.id
_entity.type
_entity.pdbx_description
1 polymer ?
#
loop_
_entity_poly.entity_id
_entity_poly.type
_entity_poly.pdbx_seq_one_letter_code
_entity_poly.pdbx_strand_id
1 'polypeptide(L)' 'MNVLILDDIATSRKLLRAQLEREGLAVVEAADGVEG' A
#
# COMPACT_ATOMS: atom_id res chain seq x y z
N MET A 1 12.74 3.63 3.57
CA MET A 1 12.15 4.00 2.26
C MET A 1 10.68 3.72 2.36
N ASN A 2 9.83 4.70 2.09
CA ASN A 2 8.38 4.57 2.25
C ASN A 2 7.73 4.42 0.88
N VAL A 3 6.82 3.47 0.74
CA VAL A 3 6.09 3.16 -0.50
C VAL A 3 4.63 3.51 -0.33
N LEU A 4 4.09 4.31 -1.25
CA LEU A 4 2.65 4.62 -1.32
C LEU A 4 1.98 3.69 -2.33
N ILE A 5 0.92 2.99 -1.91
CA ILE A 5 0.10 2.15 -2.79
C ILE A 5 -1.23 2.84 -3.06
N LEU A 6 -1.51 3.05 -4.35
CA LEU A 6 -2.78 3.53 -4.89
C LEU A 6 -3.38 2.42 -5.76
N ASP A 7 -4.58 1.99 -5.43
CA ASP A 7 -5.38 1.02 -6.19
C ASP A 7 -6.82 1.19 -5.73
N ASP A 8 -7.83 1.08 -6.57
CA ASP A 8 -9.24 1.22 -6.16
C ASP A 8 -9.74 -0.02 -5.38
N ILE A 9 -9.09 -1.17 -5.56
CA ILE A 9 -9.51 -2.45 -5.02
C ILE A 9 -8.77 -2.74 -3.71
N ALA A 10 -9.51 -2.65 -2.60
CA ALA A 10 -8.94 -2.80 -1.25
C ALA A 10 -8.25 -4.16 -1.01
N THR A 11 -8.71 -5.24 -1.64
CA THR A 11 -8.07 -6.56 -1.53
C THR A 11 -6.71 -6.58 -2.21
N SER A 12 -6.57 -5.94 -3.38
CA SER A 12 -5.30 -5.81 -4.09
C SER A 12 -4.29 -5.00 -3.27
N ARG A 13 -4.71 -3.84 -2.71
CA ARG A 13 -3.84 -3.02 -1.83
C ARG A 13 -3.28 -3.81 -0.66
N LYS A 14 -4.15 -4.55 0.03
CA LYS A 14 -3.75 -5.34 1.21
C LYS A 14 -2.77 -6.45 0.88
N LEU A 15 -2.96 -7.14 -0.24
CA LEU A 15 -2.04 -8.18 -0.70
C LEU A 15 -0.67 -7.61 -1.04
N LEU A 16 -0.64 -6.50 -1.78
CA LEU A 16 0.60 -5.84 -2.17
C LEU A 16 1.35 -5.27 -0.96
N ARG A 17 0.63 -4.64 -0.01
CA ARG A 17 1.22 -4.18 1.25
C ARG A 17 1.89 -5.32 2.01
N ALA A 18 1.19 -6.45 2.20
CA ALA A 18 1.74 -7.58 2.93
C ALA A 18 3.01 -8.16 2.26
N GLN A 19 3.09 -8.12 0.93
CA GLN A 19 4.29 -8.53 0.21
C GLN A 19 5.46 -7.56 0.46
N LEU A 20 5.24 -6.26 0.30
CA LEU A 20 6.29 -5.24 0.45
C LEU A 20 6.77 -5.10 1.90
N GLU A 21 5.88 -5.23 2.88
CA GLU A 21 6.25 -5.27 4.31
C GLU A 21 7.13 -6.47 4.63
N ARG A 22 6.87 -7.64 4.01
CA ARG A 22 7.75 -8.82 4.14
C ARG A 22 9.14 -8.60 3.55
N GLU A 23 9.27 -7.70 2.59
CA GLU A 23 10.55 -7.27 2.02
C GLU A 23 11.25 -6.20 2.88
N GLY A 24 10.64 -5.79 4.00
CA GLY A 24 11.18 -4.82 4.95
C GLY A 24 10.90 -3.36 4.58
N LEU A 25 9.98 -3.12 3.65
CA LEU A 25 9.57 -1.78 3.24
C LEU A 25 8.44 -1.26 4.13
N ALA A 26 8.51 0.03 4.47
CA ALA A 26 7.40 0.72 5.12
C ALA A 26 6.38 1.14 4.06
N VAL A 27 5.12 0.75 4.23
CA VAL A 27 4.07 0.93 3.23
C VAL A 27 2.95 1.81 3.79
N VAL A 28 2.47 2.74 2.97
CA VAL A 28 1.28 3.56 3.21
C VAL A 28 0.27 3.24 2.10
N GLU A 29 -0.98 3.03 2.48
CA GLU A 29 -2.08 2.85 1.53
C GLU A 29 -2.86 4.16 1.38
N ALA A 30 -3.31 4.46 0.17
CA ALA A 30 -4.26 5.51 -0.10
C ALA A 30 -5.40 4.95 -0.96
N ALA A 31 -6.64 5.08 -0.48
CA ALA A 31 -7.82 4.64 -1.23
C ALA A 31 -8.24 5.65 -2.30
N ASP A 32 -7.86 6.91 -2.12
CA ASP A 32 -8.17 8.04 -2.99
C ASP A 32 -7.07 9.10 -2.88
N GLY A 33 -7.27 10.25 -3.53
CA GLY A 33 -6.32 11.37 -3.50
C GLY A 33 -6.37 12.24 -2.24
N VAL A 34 -7.12 11.84 -1.21
CA VAL A 34 -7.25 12.58 0.07
C VAL A 34 -6.38 11.93 1.16
N GLU A 35 -6.15 10.62 1.06
CA GLU A 35 -5.31 9.84 1.97
C GLU A 35 -3.88 9.66 1.41
N GLY A 36 -2.88 9.48 2.29
CA GLY A 36 -1.49 9.19 1.91
C GLY A 36 -0.44 10.07 2.59
#